data_AF-A0A4R5DYJ0-F1
#
_entry.id   AF-A0A4R5DYJ0-F1
#
_cell.length_a   1.000
_cell.length_b   1.000
_cell.length_c   1.000
_cell.angle_alpha   90.00
_cell.angle_beta   90.00
_cell.angle_gamma   90.00
#
_symmetry.space_group_name_H-M   'P 1'
#
loop_
_entity.id
_entity.type
_entity.pdbx_description
1 polymer ?
#
loop_
_entity_poly.entity_id
_entity_poly.type
_entity_poly.pdbx_seq_one_letter_code
_entity_poly.pdbx_strand_id
1 'polypeptide(L)'
;MEIVKRPAPPAGLRRRLWRLPIVLYRVGLGRLLGQRIMLLTHTGRVSGRPRQAVIEVVQHDEQGYVAASGFGRRADWYRNVMATPEVTLHVGGRAVQATAAPIPEEQGAEIMAAYAPR
;
A
#
# COMPACT_ATOMS: atom_id res chain seq x y z
N MET A 1 -13.60 17.03 -12.32
CA MET A 1 -12.55 16.99 -11.28
C MET A 1 -11.21 16.94 -12.01
N GLU A 2 -10.55 18.08 -12.12
CA GLU A 2 -9.30 18.21 -12.88
C GLU A 2 -8.16 17.56 -12.09
N ILE A 3 -7.53 16.52 -12.66
CA ILE A 3 -6.42 15.83 -11.98
C ILE A 3 -5.20 16.75 -12.04
N VAL A 4 -5.03 17.57 -11.00
CA VAL A 4 -3.84 18.39 -10.76
C VAL A 4 -2.65 17.46 -10.58
N LYS A 5 -1.83 17.34 -11.64
CA LYS A 5 -0.46 16.82 -11.70
C LYS A 5 -0.12 15.64 -10.76
N ARG A 6 -0.10 14.42 -11.31
CA ARG A 6 0.32 13.21 -10.59
C ARG A 6 1.72 13.38 -9.98
N PRO A 7 1.91 13.16 -8.66
CA PRO A 7 3.22 13.29 -8.03
C PRO A 7 4.19 12.26 -8.64
N ALA A 8 5.42 12.69 -8.90
CA ALA A 8 6.48 11.79 -9.35
C ALA A 8 7.04 10.98 -8.16
N PRO A 9 7.41 9.71 -8.34
CA PRO A 9 7.98 8.91 -7.27
C PRO A 9 9.31 9.52 -6.77
N PRO A 10 9.59 9.44 -5.46
CA PRO A 10 10.78 10.02 -4.87
C PRO A 10 12.07 9.33 -5.37
N ALA A 11 13.05 10.11 -5.81
CA ALA A 11 14.36 9.65 -6.27
C ALA A 11 15.48 9.97 -5.25
N GLY A 12 16.62 9.27 -5.36
CA GLY A 12 17.84 9.58 -4.61
C GLY A 12 17.72 9.46 -3.09
N LEU A 13 18.34 10.39 -2.34
CA LEU A 13 18.39 10.39 -0.86
C LEU A 13 16.98 10.45 -0.21
N ARG A 14 16.02 11.11 -0.88
CA ARG A 14 14.62 11.13 -0.45
C ARG A 14 14.03 9.72 -0.37
N ARG A 15 14.40 8.81 -1.28
CA ARG A 15 13.99 7.39 -1.23
C ARG A 15 14.35 6.72 0.09
N ARG A 16 15.43 7.15 0.76
CA ARG A 16 15.87 6.57 2.06
C ARG A 16 14.94 7.00 3.20
N LEU A 17 14.47 8.24 3.20
CA LEU A 17 13.47 8.75 4.17
C LEU A 17 12.10 8.08 3.98
N TRP A 18 11.70 7.82 2.72
CA TRP A 18 10.47 7.07 2.42
C TRP A 18 10.49 5.60 2.90
N ARG A 19 11.66 5.08 3.32
CA ARG A 19 11.78 3.74 3.92
C ARG A 19 11.70 3.74 5.45
N LEU A 20 11.63 4.90 6.10
CA LEU A 20 11.53 5.00 7.56
C LEU A 20 10.36 4.18 8.13
N PRO A 21 9.15 4.18 7.53
CA PRO A 21 8.06 3.37 8.07
C PRO A 21 8.33 1.86 7.97
N ILE A 22 9.11 1.41 6.97
CA ILE A 22 9.54 0.00 6.88
C ILE A 22 10.41 -0.37 8.08
N VAL A 23 11.32 0.54 8.48
CA VAL A 23 12.20 0.31 9.63
C VAL A 23 11.37 0.24 10.92
N LEU A 24 10.41 1.16 11.11
CA LEU A 24 9.50 1.15 12.27
C LEU A 24 8.72 -0.17 12.37
N TYR A 25 8.17 -0.67 11.26
CA TYR A 25 7.53 -1.98 11.25
C TYR A 25 8.49 -3.13 11.58
N ARG A 26 9.74 -3.07 11.11
CA ARG A 26 10.74 -4.11 11.36
C ARG A 26 11.21 -4.18 12.81
N VAL A 27 11.27 -3.05 13.50
CA VAL A 27 11.69 -2.98 14.91
C VAL A 27 10.51 -3.13 15.89
N GLY A 28 9.33 -3.55 15.42
CA GLY A 28 8.15 -3.77 16.26
C GLY A 28 7.38 -2.51 16.63
N LEU A 29 7.80 -1.34 16.14
CA LEU A 29 7.15 -0.04 16.38
C LEU A 29 6.00 0.26 15.41
N GLY A 30 5.49 -0.75 14.69
CA GLY A 30 4.39 -0.60 13.72
C GLY A 30 3.10 -0.03 14.33
N ARG A 31 2.87 -0.20 15.63
CA ARG A 31 1.72 0.40 16.34
C ARG A 31 1.71 1.93 16.32
N LEU A 32 2.87 2.58 16.21
CA LEU A 32 2.98 4.05 16.14
C LEU A 32 2.43 4.62 14.82
N LEU A 33 2.36 3.79 13.77
CA LEU A 33 1.86 4.18 12.45
C LEU A 33 0.33 4.02 12.33
N GLY A 34 -0.33 3.57 13.40
CA GLY A 34 -1.77 3.37 13.44
C GLY A 34 -2.26 2.27 12.49
N GLN A 35 -3.50 2.40 12.04
CA GLN A 35 -4.14 1.46 11.10
C GLN A 35 -4.22 1.98 9.66
N ARG A 36 -3.81 3.24 9.41
CA ARG A 36 -3.83 3.87 8.09
C ARG A 36 -2.60 3.59 7.25
N ILE A 37 -1.53 3.09 7.86
CA ILE A 37 -0.28 2.79 7.18
C ILE A 37 -0.07 1.29 7.24
N MET A 38 0.13 0.67 6.08
CA MET A 38 0.32 -0.76 5.94
C MET A 38 1.68 -1.06 5.32
N LEU A 39 2.42 -1.98 5.94
CA LEU A 39 3.57 -2.59 5.30
C LEU A 39 3.09 -3.81 4.51
N LEU A 40 3.13 -3.70 3.19
CA LEU A 40 2.84 -4.76 2.24
C LEU A 40 4.12 -5.51 1.88
N THR A 41 4.14 -6.81 2.14
CA THR A 41 5.17 -7.72 1.61
C THR A 41 4.60 -8.48 0.42
N HIS A 42 5.30 -8.43 -0.72
CA HIS A 42 4.85 -9.01 -2.00
C HIS A 42 6.03 -9.59 -2.78
N THR A 43 5.76 -10.42 -3.78
CA THR A 43 6.79 -11.02 -4.64
C THR A 43 7.13 -10.09 -5.82
N GLY A 44 8.41 -9.85 -6.09
CA GLY A 44 8.80 -9.05 -7.25
C GLY A 44 8.67 -9.85 -8.56
N ARG A 45 7.77 -9.46 -9.48
CA ARG A 45 7.41 -10.22 -10.70
C ARG A 45 8.58 -10.59 -11.64
N VAL A 46 9.66 -9.82 -11.61
CA VAL A 46 10.88 -10.09 -12.43
C VAL A 46 11.90 -10.91 -11.64
N SER A 47 12.06 -10.60 -10.35
CA SER A 47 13.14 -11.16 -9.55
C SER A 47 12.77 -12.40 -8.73
N GLY A 48 11.47 -12.69 -8.56
CA GLY A 48 10.97 -13.70 -7.63
C GLY A 48 11.21 -13.43 -6.13
N ARG A 49 11.99 -12.39 -5.79
CA ARG A 49 12.36 -12.08 -4.40
C ARG A 49 11.24 -11.33 -3.66
N PRO A 50 11.10 -11.56 -2.33
CA PRO A 50 10.26 -10.74 -1.47
C PRO A 50 10.65 -9.26 -1.53
N ARG A 51 9.65 -8.39 -1.64
CA ARG A 51 9.76 -6.93 -1.66
C ARG A 51 8.77 -6.35 -0.66
N GLN A 52 9.06 -5.14 -0.21
CA GLN A 52 8.27 -4.44 0.79
C GLN A 52 7.90 -3.05 0.26
N ALA A 53 6.63 -2.69 0.42
CA ALA A 53 6.10 -1.36 0.13
C ALA A 53 5.27 -0.89 1.33
N VAL A 54 5.36 0.40 1.64
CA VAL A 54 4.47 1.03 2.62
C VAL A 54 3.41 1.77 1.84
N ILE A 55 2.15 1.43 2.11
CA ILE A 55 0.99 1.97 1.42
C ILE A 55 -0.06 2.41 2.43
N GLU A 56 -0.93 3.31 1.97
CA GLU A 56 -1.99 3.88 2.78
C GLU A 56 -3.26 3.04 2.65
N VAL A 57 -3.87 2.73 3.80
CA VAL A 57 -5.16 2.07 3.93
C VAL A 57 -6.23 3.14 3.91
N VAL A 58 -7.13 3.06 2.95
CA VAL A 58 -8.25 3.99 2.78
C VAL A 58 -9.55 3.45 3.36
N GLN A 59 -9.66 2.13 3.52
CA GLN A 59 -10.76 1.46 4.19
C GLN A 59 -10.27 0.17 4.86
N HIS A 60 -10.83 -0.14 6.03
CA HIS A 60 -10.60 -1.38 6.75
C HIS A 60 -11.90 -1.77 7.47
N ASP A 61 -12.35 -2.99 7.23
CA ASP A 61 -13.54 -3.60 7.85
C ASP A 61 -13.30 -5.11 8.06
N GLU A 62 -14.36 -5.85 8.40
CA GLU A 62 -14.29 -7.30 8.63
C GLU A 62 -13.91 -8.11 7.38
N GLN A 63 -14.08 -7.53 6.19
CA GLN A 63 -13.85 -8.18 4.90
C GLN A 63 -12.40 -8.00 4.43
N GLY A 64 -11.69 -7.00 4.97
CA GLY A 64 -10.26 -6.83 4.77
C GLY A 64 -9.79 -5.38 4.72
N TYR A 65 -8.75 -5.15 3.92
CA TYR A 65 -8.09 -3.85 3.78
C TYR A 65 -8.16 -3.36 2.33
N VAL A 66 -8.53 -2.10 2.14
CA VAL A 66 -8.43 -1.41 0.86
C VAL A 66 -7.29 -0.42 0.93
N ALA A 67 -6.37 -0.51 -0.04
CA ALA A 67 -5.24 0.39 -0.16
C ALA A 67 -5.27 1.18 -1.46
N ALA A 68 -4.92 2.46 -1.37
CA ALA A 68 -4.83 3.32 -2.56
C ALA A 68 -3.44 3.24 -3.19
N SER A 69 -3.39 3.04 -4.50
CA SER A 69 -2.15 3.22 -5.27
C SER A 69 -1.98 4.68 -5.67
N GLY A 70 -1.15 5.42 -4.91
CA GLY A 70 -0.84 6.83 -5.20
C GLY A 70 -0.22 7.09 -6.59
N PHE A 71 0.37 6.06 -7.22
CA PHE A 71 0.87 6.14 -8.61
C PHE A 71 0.00 5.33 -9.60
N GLY A 72 -1.20 4.94 -9.18
CA GLY A 72 -2.15 4.11 -9.92
C GLY A 72 -1.57 2.74 -10.33
N ARG A 73 -2.08 2.19 -11.44
CA ARG A 73 -1.68 0.89 -12.00
C ARG A 73 -0.21 0.82 -12.47
N ARG A 74 0.52 1.95 -12.41
CA ARG A 74 1.94 2.03 -12.80
C ARG A 74 2.89 1.75 -11.64
N ALA A 75 2.41 1.76 -10.40
CA ALA A 75 3.25 1.44 -9.25
C ALA A 75 3.83 0.04 -9.37
N ASP A 76 5.14 -0.12 -9.13
CA ASP A 76 5.79 -1.43 -9.23
C ASP A 76 5.20 -2.43 -8.24
N TRP A 77 4.88 -2.01 -7.02
CA TRP A 77 4.22 -2.87 -6.04
C TRP A 77 2.86 -3.36 -6.55
N TYR A 78 2.06 -2.50 -7.17
CA TYR A 78 0.76 -2.85 -7.72
C TYR A 78 0.91 -3.91 -8.81
N ARG A 79 1.82 -3.68 -9.77
CA ARG A 79 2.09 -4.63 -10.86
C ARG A 79 2.62 -5.97 -10.37
N ASN A 80 3.41 -5.94 -9.30
CA ASN A 80 3.94 -7.13 -8.66
C ASN A 80 2.84 -7.96 -7.99
N VAL A 81 1.95 -7.29 -7.25
CA VAL A 81 0.79 -7.93 -6.60
C VAL A 81 -0.20 -8.50 -7.62
N MET A 82 -0.47 -7.79 -8.71
CA MET A 82 -1.33 -8.33 -9.78
C MET A 82 -0.72 -9.55 -10.49
N ALA A 83 0.59 -9.73 -10.43
CA ALA A 83 1.27 -10.91 -10.98
C ALA A 83 1.35 -12.06 -9.97
N THR A 84 1.37 -11.76 -8.67
CA THR A 84 1.40 -12.74 -7.58
C THR A 84 0.58 -12.18 -6.41
N PRO A 85 -0.72 -12.53 -6.32
CA PRO A 85 -1.67 -11.88 -5.42
C PRO A 85 -1.51 -12.31 -3.96
N GLU A 86 -0.76 -13.37 -3.68
CA GLU A 86 -0.45 -13.82 -2.32
C GLU A 86 0.51 -12.83 -1.65
N VAL A 87 0.02 -12.16 -0.61
CA VAL A 87 0.74 -11.09 0.07
C VAL A 87 0.66 -11.24 1.59
N THR A 88 1.58 -10.56 2.28
CA THR A 88 1.52 -10.41 3.74
C THR A 88 1.36 -8.94 4.08
N LEU A 89 0.32 -8.64 4.85
CA LEU A 89 -0.02 -7.30 5.32
C LEU A 89 0.42 -7.15 6.77
N HIS A 90 1.14 -6.08 7.08
CA HIS A 90 1.48 -5.71 8.45
C HIS A 90 0.81 -4.37 8.77
N VAL A 91 -0.17 -4.41 9.68
CA VAL A 91 -0.99 -3.24 10.09
C VAL A 91 -1.19 -3.28 11.60
N GLY A 92 -1.03 -2.14 12.28
CA GLY A 92 -1.26 -2.05 13.73
C GLY A 92 -0.40 -3.03 14.57
N GLY A 93 0.74 -3.47 14.04
CA GLY A 93 1.61 -4.47 14.67
C GLY A 93 1.16 -5.93 14.54
N ARG A 94 0.15 -6.24 13.72
CA ARG A 94 -0.27 -7.60 13.37
C ARG A 94 0.11 -7.91 11.93
N ALA A 95 0.50 -9.17 11.68
CA ALA A 95 0.78 -9.68 10.35
C ALA A 95 -0.36 -10.61 9.90
N VAL A 96 -0.86 -10.42 8.69
CA VAL A 96 -1.97 -11.18 8.12
C VAL A 96 -1.61 -11.59 6.69
N GLN A 97 -1.84 -12.86 6.34
CA GLN A 97 -1.75 -13.31 4.95
C GLN A 97 -3.06 -13.00 4.23
N ALA A 98 -2.97 -12.50 3.00
CA ALA A 98 -4.14 -12.12 2.22
C ALA A 98 -3.91 -12.39 0.73
N THR A 99 -5.01 -12.50 -0.02
CA THR A 99 -5.00 -12.52 -1.47
C THR A 99 -5.50 -11.17 -1.98
N ALA A 100 -4.68 -10.47 -2.74
CA ALA A 100 -5.02 -9.16 -3.26
C ALA A 100 -5.81 -9.25 -4.58
N ALA A 101 -6.83 -8.40 -4.72
CA ALA A 101 -7.61 -8.24 -5.93
C ALA A 101 -7.80 -6.75 -6.25
N PRO A 102 -7.90 -6.37 -7.54
CA PRO A 102 -8.28 -5.02 -7.90
C PRO A 102 -9.76 -4.76 -7.55
N ILE A 103 -10.06 -3.55 -7.11
CA ILE A 103 -11.44 -3.09 -6.93
C ILE A 103 -11.89 -2.39 -8.23
N PRO A 104 -13.15 -2.58 -8.69
CA PRO A 104 -13.72 -1.83 -9.81
C PRO A 104 -13.57 -0.31 -9.62
N GLU A 105 -13.40 0.43 -10.72
CA GLU A 105 -13.12 1.87 -10.64
C GLU A 105 -14.26 2.65 -9.98
N GLU A 106 -15.50 2.25 -10.23
CA GLU A 106 -16.70 2.83 -9.65
C GLU A 106 -16.71 2.70 -8.12
N GLN A 107 -16.48 1.48 -7.61
CA GLN A 107 -16.36 1.24 -6.16
C GLN A 107 -15.15 1.97 -5.57
N GLY A 108 -14.03 2.00 -6.28
CA GLY A 108 -12.84 2.73 -5.86
C GLY A 108 -13.10 4.24 -5.71
N ALA A 109 -13.89 4.84 -6.60
CA ALA A 109 -14.26 6.25 -6.53
C ALA A 109 -15.13 6.56 -5.29
N GLU A 110 -16.10 5.69 -4.98
CA GLU A 110 -16.95 5.80 -3.79
C GLU A 110 -16.12 5.71 -2.50
N ILE A 111 -15.21 4.73 -2.41
CA ILE A 111 -14.31 4.56 -1.26
C ILE A 111 -13.43 5.80 -1.09
N MET A 112 -12.85 6.32 -2.17
CA MET A 112 -12.00 7.51 -2.11
C MET A 112 -12.79 8.78 -1.75
N ALA A 113 -14.05 8.90 -2.18
CA ALA A 113 -14.92 10.00 -1.81
C ALA A 113 -15.27 9.96 -0.31
N ALA A 114 -15.54 8.77 0.23
CA ALA A 114 -15.75 8.57 1.68
C ALA A 114 -14.46 8.78 2.50
N TYR A 115 -13.29 8.52 1.91
CA TYR A 115 -11.99 8.71 2.54
C TYR A 115 -11.56 10.18 2.63
N ALA A 116 -12.01 11.03 1.70
CA ALA A 116 -11.59 12.42 1.64
C ALA A 116 -11.86 13.16 2.98
N PRO A 117 -10.91 13.96 3.48
CA PRO A 117 -11.13 14.76 4.68
C PRO A 117 -12.36 15.65 4.46
N ARG A 118 -13.29 15.60 5.42
CA ARG A 118 -14.44 16.52 5.48
C ARG A 118 -13.98 17.94 5.75
#